data_AF-A0A221NL44-F1
#
_entry.id   AF-A0A221NL44-F1
#
_cell.length_a   1.000
_cell.length_b   1.000
_cell.length_c   1.000
_cell.angle_alpha   90.00
_cell.angle_beta   90.00
_cell.angle_gamma   90.00
#
_symmetry.space_group_name_H-M   'P 1'
#
loop_
_entity.id
_entity.type
_entity.pdbx_description
1 polymer ?
#
loop_
_entity_poly.entity_id
_entity_poly.type
_entity_poly.pdbx_seq_one_letter_code
_entity_poly.pdbx_strand_id
1 'polypeptide(L)'
;MSDLEDSTKPIVEFLLARIAEDDAAAQAAADSPSRAGPYWGNTFREVFGLRLAPVGTTVASSYADHIARNNPARVLAECAAKRRVIELTDDVAWLDSALTSEMGGKDEGSADSILYALAAVYSDHPDYRKEWA
;
A
#
# COMPACT_ATOMS: atom_id res chain seq x y z
N MET A 1 19.85 23.24 -4.31
CA MET A 1 18.90 23.03 -3.20
C MET A 1 17.45 23.23 -3.61
N SER A 2 17.10 23.41 -4.90
CA SER A 2 15.72 23.64 -5.35
C SER A 2 15.09 22.44 -6.09
N ASP A 3 15.89 21.48 -6.59
CA ASP A 3 15.38 20.42 -7.48
C ASP A 3 14.97 19.12 -6.77
N LEU A 4 15.48 18.87 -5.55
CA LEU A 4 15.17 17.66 -4.77
C LEU A 4 13.84 17.79 -3.97
N GLU A 5 13.48 18.99 -3.53
CA GLU A 5 12.19 19.26 -2.86
C GLU A 5 10.99 19.26 -3.85
N ASP A 6 11.25 19.35 -5.15
CA ASP A 6 10.21 19.39 -6.20
C ASP A 6 9.94 18.00 -6.82
N SER A 7 10.89 17.06 -6.71
CA SER A 7 10.77 15.68 -7.23
C SER A 7 10.08 14.70 -6.26
N THR A 8 10.13 14.95 -4.95
CA THR A 8 9.52 14.11 -3.90
C THR A 8 8.02 14.37 -3.71
N LYS A 9 7.54 15.60 -3.93
CA LYS A 9 6.10 15.91 -3.83
C LYS A 9 5.22 15.07 -4.76
N PRO A 10 5.59 14.87 -6.05
CA PRO A 10 4.81 14.02 -6.96
C PRO A 10 4.67 12.56 -6.51
N ILE A 11 5.72 11.94 -5.98
CA ILE A 11 5.64 10.53 -5.54
C ILE A 11 4.87 10.39 -4.22
N VAL A 12 5.03 11.34 -3.29
CA VAL A 12 4.25 11.37 -2.04
C VAL A 12 2.76 11.55 -2.35
N GLU A 13 2.40 12.49 -3.22
CA GLU A 13 1.01 12.69 -3.65
C GLU A 13 0.43 11.43 -4.32
N PHE A 14 1.20 10.80 -5.21
CA PHE A 14 0.81 9.54 -5.85
C PHE A 14 0.57 8.44 -4.81
N LEU A 15 1.51 8.24 -3.88
CA LEU A 15 1.40 7.22 -2.84
C LEU A 15 0.20 7.46 -1.92
N LEU A 16 0.00 8.70 -1.46
CA LEU A 16 -1.13 9.05 -0.62
C LEU A 16 -2.47 8.83 -1.33
N ALA A 17 -2.55 9.15 -2.62
CA ALA A 17 -3.74 8.88 -3.43
C ALA A 17 -4.04 7.37 -3.53
N ARG A 18 -3.03 6.55 -3.86
CA ARG A 18 -3.19 5.09 -3.97
C ARG A 18 -3.53 4.44 -2.63
N ILE A 19 -2.89 4.89 -1.55
CA ILE A 19 -3.21 4.42 -0.19
C ILE A 19 -4.65 4.80 0.19
N ALA A 20 -5.13 6.00 -0.20
CA ALA A 20 -6.51 6.40 0.05
C ALA A 20 -7.53 5.56 -0.74
N GLU A 21 -7.20 5.16 -1.98
CA GLU A 21 -8.02 4.24 -2.76
C GLU A 21 -8.11 2.86 -2.12
N ASP A 22 -6.98 2.29 -1.69
CA ASP A 22 -6.92 1.01 -0.98
C ASP A 22 -7.71 1.05 0.33
N ASP A 23 -7.58 2.14 1.09
CA ASP A 23 -8.30 2.38 2.34
C ASP A 23 -9.81 2.47 2.12
N ALA A 24 -10.26 3.24 1.12
CA ALA A 24 -11.66 3.36 0.76
C ALA A 24 -12.26 2.02 0.28
N ALA A 25 -11.52 1.26 -0.52
CA ALA A 25 -11.94 -0.07 -0.96
C ALA A 25 -12.06 -1.05 0.22
N ALA A 26 -11.10 -1.02 1.15
CA ALA A 26 -11.16 -1.83 2.37
C ALA A 26 -12.34 -1.43 3.26
N GLN A 27 -12.56 -0.14 3.47
CA GLN A 27 -13.69 0.36 4.26
C GLN A 27 -15.04 -0.06 3.65
N ALA A 28 -15.19 0.09 2.32
CA ALA A 28 -16.39 -0.37 1.62
C ALA A 28 -16.61 -1.90 1.76
N ALA A 29 -15.54 -2.68 1.78
CA ALA A 29 -15.60 -4.13 2.00
C ALA A 29 -15.91 -4.50 3.47
N ALA A 30 -15.47 -3.71 4.44
CA ALA A 30 -15.80 -3.88 5.86
C ALA A 30 -17.27 -3.53 6.16
N ASP A 31 -17.77 -2.46 5.55
CA ASP A 31 -19.13 -1.95 5.75
C ASP A 31 -20.18 -2.70 4.91
N SER A 32 -19.74 -3.58 4.01
CA SER A 32 -20.62 -4.34 3.13
C SER A 32 -21.62 -5.18 3.95
N PRO A 33 -22.95 -4.98 3.77
CA PRO A 33 -23.98 -5.75 4.47
C PRO A 33 -24.08 -7.22 4.00
N SER A 34 -23.16 -7.66 3.14
CA SER A 34 -23.07 -9.04 2.68
C SER A 34 -22.85 -10.00 3.86
N ARG A 35 -23.22 -11.27 3.63
CA ARG A 35 -22.86 -12.40 4.51
C ARG A 35 -21.34 -12.58 4.69
N ALA A 36 -20.47 -11.69 4.24
CA ALA A 36 -19.02 -11.70 4.47
C ALA A 36 -18.57 -10.74 5.58
N GLY A 37 -19.33 -9.67 5.85
CA GLY A 37 -18.94 -8.59 6.79
C GLY A 37 -18.48 -9.08 8.18
N PRO A 38 -19.16 -10.05 8.81
CA PRO A 38 -18.73 -10.62 10.09
C PRO A 38 -17.61 -11.68 10.01
N TYR A 39 -17.18 -12.08 8.81
CA TYR A 39 -16.49 -13.35 8.59
C TYR A 39 -15.11 -13.22 7.95
N TRP A 40 -14.61 -12.00 7.80
CA TRP A 40 -13.23 -11.71 7.42
C TRP A 40 -12.25 -12.41 8.38
N GLY A 41 -11.77 -13.62 8.03
CA GLY A 41 -11.00 -14.51 8.92
C GLY A 41 -11.26 -16.00 8.64
N ASN A 42 -11.06 -16.88 9.63
CA ASN A 42 -11.31 -18.33 9.49
C ASN A 42 -12.75 -18.66 9.06
N THR A 43 -13.70 -17.79 9.38
CA THR A 43 -15.10 -17.95 9.03
C THR A 43 -15.40 -17.61 7.57
N PHE A 44 -14.52 -16.90 6.85
CA PHE A 44 -14.62 -16.71 5.40
C PHE A 44 -14.48 -18.06 4.70
N ARG A 45 -13.61 -18.94 5.22
CA ARG A 45 -13.45 -20.32 4.75
C ARG A 45 -14.72 -21.16 4.96
N GLU A 46 -15.44 -20.92 6.05
CA GLU A 46 -16.67 -21.65 6.40
C GLU A 46 -17.91 -21.11 5.68
N VAL A 47 -18.01 -19.79 5.46
CA VAL A 47 -19.17 -19.13 4.86
C VAL A 47 -19.05 -19.00 3.33
N PHE A 48 -17.84 -18.79 2.79
CA PHE A 48 -17.55 -18.68 1.36
C PHE A 48 -16.79 -19.88 0.79
N GLY A 49 -16.69 -20.98 1.55
CA GLY A 49 -16.22 -22.27 1.06
C GLY A 49 -16.99 -22.81 -0.16
N LEU A 50 -18.12 -22.19 -0.54
CA LEU A 50 -18.72 -22.34 -1.86
C LEU A 50 -19.49 -21.05 -2.21
N ARG A 51 -19.37 -20.61 -3.47
CA ARG A 51 -20.32 -19.75 -4.20
C ARG A 51 -20.03 -18.24 -4.23
N LEU A 52 -18.86 -17.88 -4.78
CA LEU A 52 -18.66 -16.58 -5.47
C LEU A 52 -19.12 -16.62 -6.95
N ALA A 53 -19.73 -17.72 -7.41
CA ALA A 53 -20.26 -17.89 -8.76
C ALA A 53 -21.71 -18.39 -8.72
N PRO A 54 -22.55 -18.08 -9.73
CA PRO A 54 -23.82 -18.74 -9.92
C PRO A 54 -23.56 -20.25 -10.06
N VAL A 55 -23.91 -21.01 -9.01
CA VAL A 55 -24.01 -22.48 -8.98
C VAL A 55 -22.82 -23.25 -9.59
N GLY A 56 -21.90 -23.74 -8.75
CA GLY A 56 -21.17 -24.98 -9.06
C GLY A 56 -19.64 -24.94 -9.17
N THR A 57 -18.97 -23.81 -9.00
CA THR A 57 -17.49 -23.79 -8.98
C THR A 57 -16.96 -23.63 -7.57
N THR A 58 -16.30 -24.68 -7.06
CA THR A 58 -15.45 -24.63 -5.88
C THR A 58 -14.23 -23.77 -6.21
N VAL A 59 -14.03 -22.64 -5.52
CA VAL A 59 -12.74 -21.93 -5.60
C VAL A 59 -11.67 -22.81 -4.96
N ALA A 60 -10.51 -22.96 -5.61
CA ALA A 60 -9.41 -23.69 -5.00
C ALA A 60 -9.05 -23.08 -3.64
N SER A 61 -8.75 -23.91 -2.64
CA SER A 61 -8.56 -23.48 -1.25
C SER A 61 -7.52 -22.37 -1.10
N SER A 62 -6.51 -22.33 -1.98
CA SER A 62 -5.49 -21.27 -2.03
C SER A 62 -6.05 -19.87 -2.29
N TYR A 63 -7.08 -19.73 -3.14
CA TYR A 63 -7.74 -18.44 -3.37
C TYR A 63 -8.49 -17.96 -2.12
N ALA A 64 -9.23 -18.86 -1.46
CA ALA A 64 -9.94 -18.54 -0.23
C ALA A 64 -8.97 -18.14 0.89
N ASP A 65 -7.86 -18.85 1.03
CA ASP A 65 -6.83 -18.54 2.01
C ASP A 65 -6.12 -17.20 1.69
N HIS A 66 -5.91 -16.87 0.42
CA HIS A 66 -5.36 -15.58 0.03
C HIS A 66 -6.32 -14.43 0.34
N ILE A 67 -7.62 -14.57 0.04
CA ILE A 67 -8.64 -13.56 0.35
C ILE A 67 -8.76 -13.34 1.86
N ALA A 68 -8.81 -14.42 2.65
CA ALA A 68 -8.93 -14.32 4.12
C ALA A 68 -7.73 -13.60 4.75
N ARG A 69 -6.51 -13.80 4.22
CA ARG A 69 -5.30 -13.08 4.65
C ARG A 69 -5.29 -11.61 4.21
N ASN A 70 -6.01 -11.22 3.17
CA ASN A 70 -6.11 -9.84 2.70
C ASN A 70 -7.45 -9.22 3.10
N ASN A 71 -7.89 -9.49 4.33
CA ASN A 71 -9.14 -8.93 4.82
C ASN A 71 -9.07 -7.41 5.04
N PRO A 72 -10.23 -6.72 5.05
CA PRO A 72 -10.30 -5.27 5.20
C PRO A 72 -9.56 -4.71 6.41
N ALA A 73 -9.67 -5.35 7.59
CA ALA A 73 -9.02 -4.86 8.80
C ALA A 73 -7.49 -4.85 8.67
N ARG A 74 -6.90 -5.88 8.04
CA ARG A 74 -5.47 -5.88 7.73
C ARG A 74 -5.13 -4.80 6.71
N VAL A 75 -5.88 -4.65 5.63
CA VAL A 75 -5.59 -3.64 4.59
C VAL A 75 -5.63 -2.23 5.18
N LEU A 76 -6.61 -1.91 6.03
CA LEU A 76 -6.68 -0.64 6.76
C LEU A 76 -5.45 -0.41 7.66
N ALA A 77 -4.99 -1.46 8.37
CA ALA A 77 -3.78 -1.39 9.17
C ALA A 77 -2.52 -1.16 8.31
N GLU A 78 -2.45 -1.76 7.13
CA GLU A 78 -1.37 -1.53 6.17
C GLU A 78 -1.40 -0.12 5.58
N CYS A 79 -2.58 0.42 5.25
CA CYS A 79 -2.72 1.81 4.82
C CYS A 79 -2.24 2.78 5.90
N ALA A 80 -2.61 2.56 7.16
CA ALA A 80 -2.12 3.36 8.28
C ALA A 80 -0.58 3.26 8.43
N ALA A 81 -0.02 2.05 8.32
CA ALA A 81 1.41 1.83 8.39
C ALA A 81 2.17 2.53 7.25
N LYS A 82 1.68 2.43 6.00
CA LYS A 82 2.28 3.10 4.83
C LYS A 82 2.28 4.62 4.98
N ARG A 83 1.18 5.22 5.45
CA ARG A 83 1.13 6.68 5.75
C ARG A 83 2.17 7.06 6.78
N ARG A 84 2.32 6.26 7.84
CA ARG A 84 3.34 6.51 8.87
C ARG A 84 4.76 6.40 8.32
N VAL A 85 5.03 5.46 7.42
CA VAL A 85 6.34 5.35 6.75
C VAL A 85 6.62 6.60 5.91
N ILE A 86 5.64 7.13 5.17
CA ILE A 86 5.78 8.36 4.39
C ILE A 86 6.05 9.57 5.31
N GLU A 87 5.36 9.70 6.44
CA GLU A 87 5.67 10.77 7.40
C GLU A 87 7.10 10.69 7.93
N LEU A 88 7.63 9.47 8.12
CA LEU A 88 9.00 9.26 8.60
C LEU A 88 10.05 9.60 7.54
N THR A 89 9.70 9.64 6.25
CA THR A 89 10.68 9.98 5.21
C THR A 89 11.15 11.44 5.29
N ASP A 90 10.35 12.34 5.85
CA ASP A 90 10.78 13.73 6.09
C ASP A 90 11.93 13.80 7.10
N ASP A 91 11.83 13.06 8.20
CA ASP A 91 12.86 12.96 9.24
C ASP A 91 14.15 12.31 8.67
N VAL A 92 13.98 11.27 7.84
CA VAL A 92 15.10 10.57 7.18
C VAL A 92 15.79 11.48 6.16
N ALA A 93 15.04 12.20 5.33
CA ALA A 93 15.58 13.14 4.34
C ALA A 93 16.42 14.25 5.01
N TRP A 94 15.95 14.74 6.17
CA TRP A 94 16.69 15.72 6.96
C TRP A 94 18.03 15.15 7.48
N LEU A 95 18.02 13.94 8.04
CA LEU A 95 19.23 13.27 8.52
C LEU A 95 20.23 12.98 7.38
N ASP A 96 19.74 12.48 6.25
CA ASP A 96 20.57 12.21 5.07
C ASP A 96 21.25 13.48 4.56
N SER A 97 20.50 14.59 4.47
CA SER A 97 21.03 15.89 4.05
C SER A 97 22.14 16.38 5.00
N ALA A 98 21.91 16.27 6.31
CA ALA A 98 22.89 16.66 7.33
C ALA A 98 24.19 15.85 7.24
N LEU A 99 24.09 14.53 7.04
CA LEU A 99 25.25 13.63 6.95
C LEU A 99 25.98 13.75 5.61
N THR A 100 25.25 13.93 4.51
CA THR A 100 25.81 14.02 3.16
C THR A 100 26.58 15.32 2.96
N SER A 101 26.10 16.43 3.56
CA SER A 101 26.81 17.72 3.56
C SER A 101 28.18 17.65 4.24
N GLU A 102 28.34 16.77 5.25
CA GLU A 102 29.60 16.58 5.98
C GLU A 102 30.57 15.64 5.24
N MET A 103 30.06 14.69 4.44
CA MET A 103 30.88 13.64 3.80
C MET A 103 31.08 13.78 2.29
N GLY A 104 30.43 14.76 1.64
CA GLY A 104 30.62 15.05 0.21
C GLY A 104 30.09 13.99 -0.77
N GLY A 105 29.20 13.10 -0.32
CA GLY A 105 28.55 12.08 -1.15
C GLY A 105 27.41 12.65 -2.02
N LYS A 106 27.01 11.91 -3.05
CA LYS A 106 25.84 12.21 -3.93
C LYS A 106 25.04 10.94 -4.21
N ASP A 107 24.82 10.11 -3.19
CA ASP A 107 23.96 8.95 -3.35
C ASP A 107 22.49 9.37 -3.27
N GLU A 108 21.59 8.57 -3.86
CA GLU A 108 20.15 8.73 -3.67
C GLU A 108 19.83 8.68 -2.18
N GLY A 109 19.05 9.64 -1.70
CA GLY A 109 18.67 9.70 -0.29
C GLY A 109 17.92 8.43 0.12
N SER A 110 18.17 7.95 1.34
CA SER A 110 17.46 6.84 1.95
C SER A 110 15.95 7.07 1.94
N ALA A 111 15.51 8.33 2.05
CA ALA A 111 14.11 8.73 1.91
C ALA A 111 13.53 8.40 0.52
N ASP A 112 14.21 8.76 -0.57
CA ASP A 112 13.76 8.49 -1.94
C ASP A 112 13.67 6.99 -2.21
N SER A 113 14.68 6.23 -1.75
CA SER A 113 14.70 4.76 -1.85
C SER A 113 13.48 4.12 -1.17
N ILE A 114 13.07 4.63 0.00
CA ILE A 114 11.89 4.14 0.71
C ILE A 114 10.62 4.44 -0.08
N LEU A 115 10.50 5.66 -0.64
CA LEU A 115 9.33 6.07 -1.43
C LEU A 115 9.22 5.26 -2.73
N TYR A 116 10.32 5.01 -3.43
CA TYR A 116 10.36 4.16 -4.63
C TYR A 116 9.94 2.72 -4.31
N ALA A 117 10.44 2.16 -3.20
CA ALA A 117 10.05 0.82 -2.76
C ALA A 117 8.54 0.71 -2.47
N LEU A 118 7.93 1.75 -1.88
CA LEU A 118 6.47 1.79 -1.70
C LEU A 118 5.73 1.93 -3.03
N ALA A 119 6.25 2.74 -3.95
CA ALA A 119 5.61 3.00 -5.24
C ALA A 119 5.65 1.79 -6.17
N ALA A 120 6.64 0.90 -6.04
CA ALA A 120 6.80 -0.30 -6.86
C ALA A 120 5.56 -1.21 -6.87
N VAL A 121 4.79 -1.24 -5.78
CA VAL A 121 3.54 -2.02 -5.68
C VAL A 121 2.47 -1.52 -6.66
N TYR A 122 2.58 -0.27 -7.09
CA TYR A 122 1.66 0.39 -8.01
C TYR A 122 2.27 0.57 -9.41
N SER A 123 3.28 -0.21 -9.78
CA SER A 123 4.00 -0.09 -11.07
C SER A 123 3.13 -0.30 -12.31
N ASP A 124 2.02 -1.03 -12.18
CA ASP A 124 1.01 -1.23 -13.23
C ASP A 124 0.01 -0.06 -13.34
N HIS A 125 0.07 0.92 -12.45
CA HIS A 125 -0.85 2.06 -12.44
C HIS A 125 -0.52 3.04 -13.59
N PRO A 126 -1.51 3.59 -14.33
CA PRO A 126 -1.24 4.50 -15.46
C PRO A 126 -0.48 5.78 -15.07
N ASP A 127 -0.70 6.29 -13.86
CA ASP A 127 0.01 7.46 -13.33
C ASP A 127 1.39 7.14 -12.73
N TYR A 128 1.78 5.86 -12.66
CA TYR A 128 3.09 5.46 -12.18
C TYR A 128 4.19 5.94 -13.14
N ARG A 129 5.24 6.56 -12.60
CA ARG A 129 6.37 7.03 -13.40
C ARG A 129 7.53 6.04 -13.28
N LYS A 130 8.12 5.69 -14.43
CA LYS A 130 9.27 4.76 -14.52
C LYS A 130 10.52 5.27 -13.80
N GLU A 131 10.61 6.55 -13.50
CA GLU A 131 11.68 7.14 -12.70
C GLU A 131 11.60 6.75 -11.22
N TRP A 132 10.50 6.14 -10.77
CA TRP A 132 10.32 5.62 -9.40
C TRP A 132 10.67 4.12 -9.28
N ALA A 133 11.45 3.58 -10.23
CA ALA A 133 11.76 2.16 -10.37
C ALA A 133 13.27 1.88 -10.24
#